data_AF-L7L7S7-F1
#
_entry.id   AF-L7L7S7-F1
#
_cell.length_a   1.000
_cell.length_b   1.000
_cell.length_c   1.000
_cell.angle_alpha   90.00
_cell.angle_beta   90.00
_cell.angle_gamma   90.00
#
_symmetry.space_group_name_H-M   'P 1'
#
loop_
_entity.id
_entity.type
_entity.pdbx_description
1 polymer ?
#
loop_
_entity_poly.entity_id
_entity_poly.type
_entity_poly.pdbx_seq_one_letter_code
_entity_poly.pdbx_strand_id
1 'polypeptide(L)' 'MVAGMAGLFAASVRAPFTGVVLVSEMCALNTLSIAMVTTAACAMIVAVALRSEPVYDTLRVQMLARRHPGAD' A
#
# COMPACT_ATOMS: atom_id res chain seq x y z
N MET A 1 -11.66 -11.12 5.52
CA MET A 1 -10.86 -11.17 4.28
C MET A 1 -10.75 -9.81 3.60
N VAL A 2 -11.86 -9.17 3.20
CA VAL A 2 -11.89 -7.88 2.47
C VAL A 2 -11.09 -6.75 3.16
N ALA A 3 -11.26 -6.53 4.47
CA ALA A 3 -10.48 -5.55 5.21
C ALA A 3 -8.97 -5.85 5.25
N GLY A 4 -8.59 -7.14 5.24
CA GLY A 4 -7.19 -7.56 5.16
C GLY A 4 -6.56 -7.30 3.79
N MET A 5 -7.35 -7.40 2.71
CA MET A 5 -6.90 -7.03 1.36
C MET A 5 -6.55 -5.53 1.29
N ALA A 6 -7.42 -4.67 1.83
CA ALA A 6 -7.16 -3.23 1.93
C ALA A 6 -5.96 -2.92 2.86
N GLY A 7 -5.84 -3.65 3.98
CA GLY A 7 -4.72 -3.57 4.91
C GLY A 7 -3.36 -3.84 4.27
N LEU A 8 -3.24 -4.95 3.56
CA LEU A 8 -2.00 -5.34 2.88
C LEU A 8 -1.60 -4.30 1.82
N PHE A 9 -2.56 -3.84 1.02
CA PHE A 9 -2.31 -2.81 0.01
C PHE A 9 -1.82 -1.50 0.63
N ALA A 10 -2.48 -1.03 1.69
CA ALA A 10 -2.12 0.21 2.37
C ALA A 10 -0.74 0.15 3.03
N ALA A 11 -0.36 -0.99 3.60
CA ALA A 11 0.96 -1.20 4.20
C ALA A 11 2.09 -1.15 3.16
N SER A 12 1.91 -1.79 2.01
CA SER A 12 2.93 -1.86 0.95
C SER A 12 3.07 -0.56 0.15
N VAL A 13 1.95 0.09 -0.18
CA VAL A 13 1.90 1.20 -1.16
C VAL A 13 1.83 2.59 -0.52
N ARG A 14 1.41 2.71 0.75
CA ARG A 14 1.10 4.00 1.41
C ARG A 14 -0.04 4.81 0.80
N ALA A 15 -1.03 4.14 0.21
CA ALA A 15 -2.24 4.77 -0.31
C ALA A 15 -3.50 4.12 0.32
N PRO A 16 -3.83 4.43 1.59
CA PRO A 16 -4.91 3.76 2.32
C PRO A 16 -6.29 4.02 1.69
N PHE A 17 -6.62 5.27 1.34
CA PHE A 17 -7.91 5.58 0.72
C PHE A 17 -8.07 4.95 -0.66
N THR A 18 -7.03 5.01 -1.49
CA THR A 18 -7.03 4.36 -2.81
C THR A 18 -7.25 2.85 -2.66
N GLY A 19 -6.57 2.20 -1.71
CA GLY A 19 -6.75 0.77 -1.45
C GLY A 19 -8.17 0.39 -1.01
N VAL A 20 -8.79 1.19 -0.15
CA VAL A 20 -10.17 0.99 0.28
C VAL A 20 -11.14 1.10 -0.89
N VAL A 21 -11.03 2.16 -1.70
CA VAL A 21 -11.89 2.36 -2.88
C VAL A 21 -11.75 1.20 -3.87
N LEU A 22 -10.52 0.81 -4.22
CA LEU A 22 -10.27 -0.30 -5.15
C LEU A 22 -10.90 -1.61 -4.67
N VAL A 23 -10.73 -1.95 -3.39
CA VAL A 23 -11.29 -3.19 -2.84
C VAL A 23 -12.81 -3.10 -2.75
N SER A 24 -13.38 -1.94 -2.41
CA SER A 24 -14.83 -1.73 -2.41
C SER A 24 -15.44 -1.90 -3.81
N GLU A 25 -14.80 -1.36 -4.85
CA GLU A 25 -15.25 -1.53 -6.24
C GLU A 25 -15.16 -2.99 -6.69
N MET A 26 -14.04 -3.68 -6.42
CA MET A 26 -13.86 -5.09 -6.83
C MET A 26 -14.79 -6.06 -6.10
N CYS A 27 -15.18 -5.74 -4.86
CA CYS A 27 -16.05 -6.60 -4.06
C CYS A 27 -17.54 -6.21 -4.14
N ALA A 28 -17.90 -5.07 -4.77
CA ALA A 28 -19.24 -4.49 -4.75
C ALA A 28 -19.85 -4.38 -3.34
N LEU A 29 -19.02 -4.12 -2.32
CA LEU A 29 -19.40 -4.07 -0.90
C LEU A 29 -18.97 -2.73 -0.30
N ASN A 30 -19.95 -1.86 -0.05
CA ASN A 30 -19.72 -0.52 0.54
C ASN A 30 -20.11 -0.41 2.03
N THR A 31 -20.68 -1.47 2.61
CA THR A 31 -21.13 -1.46 4.02
C THR A 31 -19.97 -1.62 5.02
N LEU A 32 -18.81 -2.14 4.57
CA LEU A 32 -17.63 -2.39 5.39
C LEU A 32 -16.54 -1.30 5.28
N SER A 33 -16.82 -0.16 4.65
CA SER A 33 -15.79 0.86 4.34
C SER A 33 -15.08 1.39 5.58
N ILE A 34 -15.77 1.55 6.71
CA ILE A 34 -15.17 1.98 7.98
C ILE A 34 -14.18 0.93 8.52
N ALA A 35 -14.56 -0.36 8.48
CA ALA A 35 -13.68 -1.45 8.91
C ALA A 35 -12.46 -1.60 7.99
N MET A 36 -12.61 -1.33 6.69
CA MET A 36 -11.52 -1.34 5.73
C MET A 36 -10.54 -0.17 5.96
N VAL A 37 -11.05 1.05 6.16
CA VAL A 37 -10.22 2.24 6.45
C VAL A 37 -9.45 2.07 7.74
N THR A 38 -10.09 1.62 8.82
CA THR A 38 -9.43 1.37 10.11
C THR A 38 -8.33 0.32 10.00
N THR A 39 -8.60 -0.79 9.30
CA THR A 39 -7.60 -1.84 9.06
C THR A 39 -6.43 -1.34 8.20
N ALA A 40 -6.73 -0.61 7.12
CA ALA A 40 -5.74 0.01 6.24
C ALA A 40 -4.85 1.04 6.98
N ALA A 41 -5.45 1.87 7.83
CA ALA A 41 -4.74 2.84 8.64
C ALA A 41 -3.84 2.16 9.67
N CYS A 42 -4.34 1.16 10.41
CA CYS A 42 -3.54 0.39 11.37
C CYS A 42 -2.35 -0.30 10.69
N ALA A 43 -2.59 -0.99 9.56
CA ALA A 43 -1.53 -1.65 8.81
C ALA A 43 -0.49 -0.64 8.28
N MET A 44 -0.95 0.53 7.81
CA MET A 44 -0.06 1.61 7.41
C MET A 44 0.78 2.09 8.59
N ILE A 45 0.17 2.45 9.71
CA ILE A 45 0.87 2.92 10.92
C ILE A 45 1.91 1.89 11.38
N VAL A 46 1.56 0.59 11.42
CA VAL A 46 2.50 -0.48 11.80
C VAL A 46 3.71 -0.50 10.86
N ALA A 47 3.50 -0.47 9.55
CA ALA A 47 4.61 -0.44 8.62
C ALA A 47 5.44 0.85 8.76
N VAL A 48 4.84 2.00 9.14
CA VAL A 48 5.58 3.26 9.35
C VAL A 48 6.42 3.15 10.63
N ALA A 49 5.85 2.57 11.69
CA ALA A 49 6.55 2.32 12.95
C ALA A 49 7.75 1.39 12.74
N LEU A 50 7.64 0.42 11.82
CA LEU A 50 8.73 -0.47 11.41
C LEU A 50 9.73 0.19 10.44
N ARG A 51 9.54 1.47 10.08
CA ARG A 51 10.35 2.22 9.10
C ARG A 51 10.44 1.52 7.74
N SER A 52 9.36 0.88 7.32
CA SER A 52 9.27 0.28 5.98
C SER A 52 9.05 1.36 4.93
N GLU A 53 9.96 1.40 3.96
CA GLU A 53 9.87 2.25 2.76
C GLU A 53 8.69 1.81 1.87
N PRO A 54 7.98 2.75 1.20
CA PRO A 54 6.94 2.39 0.24
C PRO A 54 7.51 1.56 -0.92
N VAL A 55 6.75 0.55 -1.37
CA VAL A 55 7.22 -0.37 -2.43
C VAL A 55 7.60 0.37 -3.72
N TYR A 56 6.83 1.39 -4.11
CA TYR A 56 7.12 2.14 -5.33
C TYR A 56 8.38 3.01 -5.22
N ASP A 57 8.74 3.47 -4.03
CA ASP A 57 9.99 4.21 -3.82
C ASP A 57 11.19 3.28 -3.92
N THR A 58 11.13 2.10 -3.31
CA THR A 58 12.20 1.10 -3.42
C THR A 58 12.42 0.64 -4.86
N LEU A 59 11.33 0.39 -5.60
CA LEU A 59 11.39 0.02 -7.02
C LEU A 59 11.96 1.16 -7.87
N ARG A 60 11.55 2.42 -7.60
CA ARG A 60 12.08 3.60 -8.29
C ARG A 60 13.60 3.70 -8.16
N VAL A 61 14.14 3.55 -6.94
CA VAL A 61 15.60 3.60 -6.70
C VAL A 61 16.32 2.49 -7.46
N GLN A 62 15.79 1.26 -7.40
CA GLN A 62 16.38 0.12 -8.11
C GLN A 62 16.38 0.30 -9.63
N MET A 63 15.28 0.84 -10.19
CA MET A 63 15.18 1.09 -11.63
C MET A 63 16.16 2.16 -12.09
N LEU A 64 16.36 3.22 -11.31
CA LEU A 64 17.34 4.27 -11.61
C LEU A 64 18.78 3.74 -11.55
N ALA A 65 19.11 2.94 -10.54
CA ALA A 65 20.42 2.30 -10.42
C ALA A 65 20.71 1.36 -11.61
N ARG A 66 19.71 0.56 -12.04
CA ARG A 66 19.83 -0.31 -13.22
C ARG A 66 19.89 0.46 -14.55
N ARG A 67 19.46 1.73 -14.59
CA ARG A 67 19.52 2.56 -15.80
C ARG A 67 20.89 3.21 -15.99
N HIS A 68 21.73 3.26 -14.95
CA HIS A 68 23.13 3.72 -15.00
C HIS A 68 24.14 2.60 -14.68
N PRO A 69 24.26 1.50 -15.46
CA PRO A 69 25.31 0.49 -15.23
C PRO A 69 26.64 0.77 -15.95
N GLY A 70 26.90 2.01 -16.43
CA GLY A 70 28.05 2.25 -17.32
C GLY A 70 28.46 3.72 -17.57
N ALA A 71 28.25 4.59 -16.59
CA ALA A 71 29.17 5.71 -16.36
C ALA A 71 29.70 5.38 -14.96
N ASP A 72 30.71 4.51 -14.83
CA ASP A 72 32.12 4.80 -15.11
C ASP A 72 32.89 3.57 -15.62
#